data_AF-A0A1T2DG29-F1
#
_entry.id   AF-A0A1T2DG29-F1
#
_cell.length_a   1.000
_cell.length_b   1.000
_cell.length_c   1.000
_cell.angle_alpha   90.00
_cell.angle_beta   90.00
_cell.angle_gamma   90.00
#
_symmetry.space_group_name_H-M   'P 1'
#
loop_
_entity.id
_entity.type
_entity.pdbx_description
1 polymer ?
#
loop_
_entity_poly.entity_id
_entity_poly.type
_entity_poly.pdbx_seq_one_letter_code
_entity_poly.pdbx_strand_id
1 'polypeptide(L)'
;MFQTNTDFQPLSDKQLLINIRGENILTGWHPSYYPLAYPFYEQIIDSTGLEPVFMGQIGPDNYSLALKKRFRGARFLRQGSAISDFQTIRHSKHVVLGISSFSWLASWLSETAINIHLPVAGLFDPRSGETDMLPVTDSRYHFYAVDFPDMQQRQSLDLETWANSADSNRLLAVDEINRMHQLTPGE
;
A
#
# COMPACT_ATOMS: atom_id res chain seq x y z
N MET A 1 13.25 -24.95 -19.48
CA MET A 1 13.29 -24.46 -18.09
C MET A 1 13.30 -22.94 -18.15
N PHE A 2 12.25 -22.26 -17.68
CA PHE A 2 12.23 -20.80 -17.66
C PHE A 2 13.22 -20.31 -16.60
N GLN A 3 14.40 -19.84 -17.03
CA GLN A 3 15.29 -19.10 -16.14
C GLN A 3 14.70 -17.71 -15.98
N THR A 4 13.90 -17.52 -14.93
CA THR A 4 13.56 -16.18 -14.50
C THR A 4 14.75 -15.66 -13.71
N ASN A 5 15.31 -14.53 -14.15
CA ASN A 5 16.35 -13.87 -13.39
C ASN A 5 15.73 -13.43 -12.06
N THR A 6 16.15 -14.05 -10.96
CA THR A 6 15.60 -13.81 -9.61
C THR A 6 16.21 -12.61 -8.93
N ASP A 7 16.93 -11.76 -9.67
CA ASP A 7 17.55 -10.55 -9.13
C ASP A 7 16.52 -9.69 -8.39
N PHE A 8 16.79 -9.45 -7.11
CA PHE A 8 16.02 -8.55 -6.25
C PHE A 8 16.97 -7.59 -5.55
N GLN A 9 16.42 -6.48 -5.04
CA GLN A 9 17.20 -5.57 -4.21
C GLN A 9 17.07 -6.01 -2.74
N PRO A 10 18.13 -6.52 -2.10
CA PRO A 10 18.04 -6.96 -0.72
C PRO A 10 17.80 -5.77 0.22
N LEU A 11 16.92 -5.98 1.20
CA LEU A 11 16.67 -5.06 2.30
C LEU A 11 17.17 -5.69 3.60
N SER A 12 17.66 -4.86 4.51
CA SER A 12 18.00 -5.32 5.86
C SER A 12 16.76 -5.46 6.75
N ASP A 13 16.89 -6.18 7.85
CA ASP A 13 15.84 -6.35 8.86
C ASP A 13 15.39 -5.03 9.51
N LYS A 14 16.17 -3.95 9.39
CA LYS A 14 15.83 -2.62 9.92
C LYS A 14 15.04 -1.76 8.95
N GLN A 15 14.78 -2.26 7.73
CA GLN A 15 14.15 -1.50 6.66
C GLN A 15 12.69 -1.89 6.46
N LEU A 16 11.85 -0.89 6.26
CA LEU A 16 10.45 -1.02 5.91
C LEU A 16 10.28 -0.73 4.42
N LEU A 17 9.93 -1.75 3.65
CA LEU A 17 9.62 -1.57 2.23
C LEU A 17 8.23 -0.97 2.07
N ILE A 18 8.09 0.14 1.35
CA ILE A 18 6.81 0.81 1.12
C ILE A 18 6.52 0.81 -0.39
N ASN A 19 5.53 0.04 -0.80
CA ASN A 19 5.09 -0.01 -2.19
C ASN A 19 4.16 1.16 -2.52
N ILE A 20 4.60 2.02 -3.41
CA ILE A 20 3.81 3.12 -3.95
C ILE A 20 3.09 2.65 -5.21
N ARG A 21 1.76 2.69 -5.15
CA ARG A 21 0.89 2.53 -6.30
C ARG A 21 0.54 3.92 -6.84
N GLY A 22 0.93 4.18 -8.08
CA GLY A 22 0.80 5.47 -8.75
C GLY A 22 0.17 5.32 -10.12
N GLU A 23 0.71 6.05 -11.11
CA GLU A 23 0.22 6.08 -12.50
C GLU A 23 -1.27 6.46 -12.60
N ASN A 24 -2.10 5.57 -13.15
CA ASN A 24 -3.50 5.84 -13.46
C ASN A 24 -4.34 6.09 -12.20
N ILE A 25 -3.93 5.60 -11.03
CA ILE A 25 -4.62 5.89 -9.78
C ILE A 25 -4.56 7.39 -9.45
N LEU A 26 -3.49 8.09 -9.87
CA LEU A 26 -3.30 9.51 -9.56
C LEU A 26 -4.31 10.42 -10.27
N THR A 27 -4.97 9.95 -11.34
CA THR A 27 -6.02 10.74 -12.00
C THR A 27 -7.36 10.67 -11.25
N GLY A 28 -7.49 9.78 -10.26
CA GLY A 28 -8.70 9.63 -9.45
C GLY A 28 -9.92 9.10 -10.21
N TRP A 29 -9.75 8.62 -11.44
CA TRP A 29 -10.84 8.26 -12.36
C TRP A 29 -11.66 7.05 -11.91
N HIS A 30 -11.10 6.14 -11.12
CA HIS A 30 -11.78 4.91 -10.70
C HIS A 30 -12.34 5.05 -9.28
N PRO A 31 -13.63 4.76 -9.04
CA PRO A 31 -14.27 4.96 -7.73
C PRO A 31 -13.54 4.24 -6.59
N SER A 32 -13.13 2.98 -6.83
CA SER A 32 -12.42 2.15 -5.85
C SER A 32 -10.90 2.34 -5.78
N TYR A 33 -10.28 3.26 -6.53
CA TYR A 33 -8.82 3.45 -6.47
C TYR A 33 -8.46 4.93 -6.28
N TYR A 34 -7.66 5.19 -5.26
CA TYR A 34 -7.07 6.50 -4.98
C TYR A 34 -5.69 6.29 -4.34
N PRO A 35 -4.72 7.22 -4.52
CA PRO A 35 -3.41 7.04 -3.89
C PRO A 35 -3.55 7.14 -2.37
N LEU A 36 -2.65 6.51 -1.63
CA LEU A 36 -2.64 6.63 -0.17
C LEU A 36 -2.03 7.98 0.23
N ALA A 37 -2.58 8.59 1.27
CA ALA A 37 -2.07 9.84 1.81
C ALA A 37 -0.72 9.63 2.53
N TYR A 38 0.12 10.65 2.60
CA TYR A 38 1.42 10.54 3.25
C TYR A 38 1.36 10.23 4.75
N PRO A 39 0.39 10.76 5.53
CA PRO A 39 0.23 10.38 6.94
C PRO A 39 0.06 8.88 7.17
N PHE A 40 -0.46 8.12 6.19
CA PHE A 40 -0.53 6.66 6.26
C PHE A 40 0.85 6.03 6.42
N TYR A 41 1.80 6.45 5.58
CA TYR A 41 3.16 5.95 5.63
C TYR A 41 3.87 6.43 6.90
N GLU A 42 3.67 7.70 7.29
CA GLU A 42 4.27 8.28 8.51
C GLU A 42 3.87 7.50 9.75
N GLN A 43 2.58 7.23 9.93
CA GLN A 43 2.11 6.48 11.10
C GLN A 43 2.76 5.09 11.19
N ILE A 44 2.94 4.39 10.07
CA ILE A 44 3.58 3.07 10.07
C ILE A 44 5.08 3.19 10.33
N ILE A 45 5.75 4.17 9.71
CA ILE A 45 7.17 4.44 9.95
C ILE A 45 7.40 4.75 11.44
N ASP A 46 6.59 5.64 12.02
CA ASP A 46 6.72 6.07 13.41
C ASP A 46 6.42 4.94 14.39
N SER A 47 5.37 4.15 14.13
CA SER A 47 4.97 3.04 15.02
C SER A 47 5.94 1.85 14.98
N THR A 48 6.61 1.63 13.84
CA THR A 48 7.58 0.52 13.70
C THR A 48 9.01 0.93 14.03
N GLY A 49 9.35 2.21 13.89
CA GLY A 49 10.73 2.71 14.04
C GLY A 49 11.70 2.21 12.97
N LEU A 50 11.18 1.64 11.87
CA LEU A 50 11.98 1.08 10.78
C LEU A 50 12.37 2.14 9.75
N GLU A 51 13.49 1.93 9.07
CA GLU A 51 14.00 2.82 8.04
C GLU A 51 13.18 2.71 6.74
N PRO A 52 12.51 3.77 6.27
CA PRO A 52 11.65 3.69 5.09
C PRO A 52 12.45 3.52 3.79
N VAL A 53 12.00 2.56 2.98
CA VAL A 53 12.48 2.28 1.63
C VAL A 53 11.29 2.29 0.66
N PHE A 54 11.15 3.35 -0.13
CA PHE A 54 10.06 3.49 -1.09
C PHE A 54 10.40 2.82 -2.42
N MET A 55 9.44 2.07 -2.98
CA MET A 55 9.54 1.45 -4.30
C MET A 55 8.20 1.46 -5.04
N GLY A 56 8.21 1.18 -6.35
CA GLY A 56 7.00 1.05 -7.17
C GLY A 56 6.88 2.18 -8.18
N GLN A 57 5.64 2.65 -8.38
CA GLN A 57 5.29 3.59 -9.44
C GLN A 57 5.53 5.04 -8.99
N ILE A 58 6.81 5.41 -8.91
CA ILE A 58 7.25 6.73 -8.43
C ILE A 58 7.85 7.51 -9.60
N GLY A 59 7.07 8.48 -10.13
CA GLY A 59 7.38 9.20 -11.35
C GLY A 59 7.79 10.67 -11.15
N PRO A 60 7.75 11.46 -12.24
CA PRO A 60 7.90 12.91 -12.21
C PRO A 60 6.58 13.66 -11.92
N ASP A 61 5.54 12.97 -11.45
CA ASP A 61 4.25 13.56 -11.07
C ASP A 61 4.30 14.29 -9.72
N ASN A 62 3.35 15.20 -9.48
CA ASN A 62 3.31 16.03 -8.27
C ASN A 62 3.26 15.20 -6.98
N TYR A 63 2.51 14.10 -6.97
CA TYR A 63 2.42 13.21 -5.82
C TYR A 63 3.78 12.56 -5.50
N SER A 64 4.48 12.04 -6.51
CA SER A 64 5.81 11.43 -6.35
C SER A 64 6.88 12.45 -5.96
N LEU A 65 6.81 13.67 -6.49
CA LEU A 65 7.74 14.75 -6.15
C LEU A 65 7.53 15.24 -4.71
N ALA A 66 6.27 15.41 -4.29
CA ALA A 66 5.93 15.75 -2.92
C ALA A 66 6.31 14.62 -1.94
N LEU A 67 6.10 13.35 -2.31
CA LEU A 67 6.55 12.18 -1.55
C LEU A 67 8.07 12.23 -1.31
N LYS A 68 8.88 12.39 -2.36
CA LYS A 68 10.35 12.51 -2.25
C LYS A 68 10.77 13.70 -1.42
N LYS A 69 10.05 14.82 -1.50
CA LYS A 69 10.33 16.03 -0.72
C LYS A 69 10.00 15.84 0.77
N ARG A 70 8.93 15.11 1.08
CA ARG A 70 8.48 14.86 2.45
C ARG A 70 9.38 13.83 3.15
N PHE A 71 9.73 12.75 2.46
CA PHE A 71 10.57 11.67 3.00
C PHE A 71 12.03 11.76 2.52
N ARG A 72 12.67 12.94 2.62
CA ARG A 72 14.04 13.17 2.11
C ARG A 72 15.12 12.27 2.71
N GLY A 73 14.90 11.75 3.93
CA GLY A 73 15.81 10.81 4.59
C GLY A 73 15.60 9.35 4.20
N ALA A 74 14.54 9.04 3.45
CA ALA A 74 14.23 7.69 3.02
C ALA A 74 15.03 7.27 1.79
N ARG A 75 15.18 5.96 1.60
CA ARG A 75 15.76 5.41 0.38
C ARG A 75 14.66 5.23 -0.67
N PHE A 76 14.90 5.66 -1.91
CA PHE A 76 14.00 5.43 -3.04
C PHE A 76 14.65 4.45 -4.01
N LEU A 77 14.03 3.29 -4.23
CA LEU A 77 14.52 2.32 -5.20
C LEU A 77 14.21 2.82 -6.60
N ARG A 78 15.17 2.64 -7.51
CA ARG A 78 14.86 2.76 -8.94
C ARG A 78 13.97 1.59 -9.34
N GLN A 79 12.90 1.88 -10.06
CA GLN A 79 11.99 0.86 -10.60
C GLN A 79 12.78 -0.16 -11.42
N GLY A 80 12.63 -1.43 -11.07
CA GLY A 80 13.23 -2.56 -11.76
C GLY A 80 12.33 -3.10 -12.87
N SER A 81 12.61 -4.34 -13.29
CA SER A 81 11.62 -5.11 -14.05
C SER A 81 10.49 -5.55 -13.11
N ALA A 82 9.32 -5.88 -13.67
CA ALA A 82 8.21 -6.39 -12.87
C ALA A 82 8.60 -7.62 -12.03
N ILE A 83 9.43 -8.52 -12.56
CA ILE A 83 9.91 -9.69 -11.79
C ILE A 83 10.87 -9.26 -10.67
N SER A 84 11.80 -8.33 -10.93
CA SER A 84 12.74 -7.88 -9.90
C SER A 84 12.03 -7.13 -8.76
N ASP A 85 11.06 -6.29 -9.10
CA ASP A 85 10.24 -5.58 -8.12
C ASP A 85 9.37 -6.57 -7.32
N PHE A 86 8.77 -7.55 -7.99
CA PHE A 86 7.99 -8.61 -7.34
C PHE A 86 8.84 -9.39 -6.34
N GLN A 87 10.04 -9.81 -6.74
CA GLN A 87 10.95 -10.54 -5.85
C GLN A 87 11.47 -9.67 -4.72
N THR A 88 11.67 -8.36 -4.94
CA THR A 88 12.06 -7.42 -3.87
C THR A 88 10.96 -7.33 -2.80
N ILE A 89 9.69 -7.23 -3.20
CA ILE A 89 8.56 -7.25 -2.25
C ILE A 89 8.48 -8.61 -1.55
N ARG A 90 8.53 -9.72 -2.31
CA ARG A 90 8.39 -11.08 -1.79
C ARG A 90 9.50 -11.47 -0.79
N HIS A 91 10.70 -10.91 -0.90
CA HIS A 91 11.83 -11.20 0.00
C HIS A 91 12.00 -10.17 1.14
N SER A 92 11.10 -9.19 1.26
CA SER A 92 11.18 -8.18 2.32
C SER A 92 10.50 -8.65 3.60
N LYS A 93 11.16 -8.43 4.74
CA LYS A 93 10.64 -8.82 6.07
C LYS A 93 9.51 -7.92 6.58
N HIS A 94 9.59 -6.63 6.27
CA HIS A 94 8.63 -5.61 6.67
C HIS A 94 8.15 -4.87 5.43
N VAL A 95 6.84 -4.90 5.17
CA VAL A 95 6.27 -4.38 3.93
C VAL A 95 5.01 -3.58 4.21
N VAL A 96 4.90 -2.38 3.63
CA VAL A 96 3.65 -1.63 3.48
C VAL A 96 3.16 -1.75 2.05
N LEU A 97 1.93 -2.21 1.89
CA LEU A 97 1.32 -2.40 0.58
C LEU A 97 0.65 -1.13 0.09
N GLY A 98 0.73 -0.90 -1.22
CA GLY A 98 -0.19 0.00 -1.91
C GLY A 98 -1.50 -0.70 -2.23
N ILE A 99 -2.48 0.04 -2.77
CA ILE A 99 -3.74 -0.53 -3.31
C ILE A 99 -3.44 -1.25 -4.63
N SER A 100 -2.86 -2.45 -4.52
CA SER A 100 -2.19 -3.16 -5.61
C SER A 100 -2.22 -4.67 -5.42
N SER A 101 -2.95 -5.37 -6.30
CA SER A 101 -2.96 -6.84 -6.36
C SER A 101 -1.56 -7.42 -6.61
N PHE A 102 -0.69 -6.70 -7.31
CA PHE A 102 0.70 -7.08 -7.53
C PHE A 102 1.50 -7.16 -6.22
N SER A 103 1.44 -6.10 -5.40
CA SER A 103 2.14 -6.08 -4.11
C SER A 103 1.52 -7.06 -3.11
N TRP A 104 0.19 -7.19 -3.13
CA TRP A 104 -0.53 -8.16 -2.32
C TRP A 104 -0.09 -9.59 -2.62
N LEU A 105 -0.04 -9.99 -3.89
CA LEU A 105 0.35 -11.34 -4.29
C LEU A 105 1.81 -11.64 -3.91
N ALA A 106 2.70 -10.67 -4.10
CA ALA A 106 4.10 -10.81 -3.72
C ALA A 106 4.28 -11.05 -2.22
N SER A 107 3.58 -10.28 -1.38
CA SER A 107 3.63 -10.44 0.08
C SER A 107 2.90 -11.69 0.58
N TRP A 108 1.78 -12.05 -0.04
CA TRP A 108 1.05 -13.28 0.29
C TRP A 108 1.89 -14.53 0.06
N LEU A 109 2.62 -14.58 -1.06
CA LEU A 109 3.57 -15.65 -1.41
C LEU A 109 4.94 -15.52 -0.71
N SER A 110 5.12 -14.54 0.17
CA SER A 110 6.37 -14.35 0.89
C SER A 110 6.56 -15.42 1.95
N GLU A 111 7.77 -15.98 2.04
CA GLU A 111 8.20 -16.85 3.14
C GLU A 111 9.05 -16.10 4.17
N THR A 112 9.36 -14.82 3.92
CA THR A 112 10.28 -14.00 4.73
C THR A 112 9.59 -12.84 5.44
N ALA A 113 8.45 -12.38 4.91
CA ALA A 113 7.66 -11.33 5.52
C ALA A 113 7.15 -11.76 6.89
N ILE A 114 7.34 -10.88 7.88
CA ILE A 114 6.86 -11.05 9.26
C ILE A 114 5.92 -9.92 9.68
N ASN A 115 6.00 -8.75 9.04
CA ASN A 115 5.04 -7.66 9.19
C ASN A 115 4.60 -7.16 7.81
N ILE A 116 3.31 -7.24 7.52
CA ILE A 116 2.69 -6.80 6.27
C ILE A 116 1.59 -5.80 6.62
N HIS A 117 1.79 -4.52 6.34
CA HIS A 117 0.84 -3.46 6.60
C HIS A 117 -0.04 -3.26 5.36
N LEU A 118 -1.34 -3.53 5.50
CA LEU A 118 -2.30 -3.54 4.40
C LEU A 118 -3.37 -2.46 4.62
N PRO A 119 -3.55 -1.52 3.67
CA PRO A 119 -4.65 -0.56 3.70
C PRO A 119 -5.97 -1.24 3.29
N VAL A 120 -6.98 -1.19 4.14
CA VAL A 120 -8.34 -1.70 3.90
C VAL A 120 -9.14 -0.62 3.18
N ALA A 121 -8.91 -0.53 1.87
CA ALA A 121 -9.62 0.35 0.95
C ALA A 121 -9.54 -0.21 -0.48
N GLY A 122 -10.39 0.30 -1.37
CA GLY A 122 -10.41 -0.10 -2.78
C GLY A 122 -10.58 -1.59 -2.97
N LEU A 123 -9.63 -2.24 -3.65
CA LEU A 123 -9.65 -3.70 -3.87
C LEU A 123 -9.57 -4.55 -2.59
N PHE A 124 -9.21 -3.91 -1.48
CA PHE A 124 -9.17 -4.53 -0.16
C PHE A 124 -10.34 -4.12 0.72
N ASP A 125 -11.30 -3.36 0.19
CA ASP A 125 -12.49 -2.95 0.94
C ASP A 125 -13.55 -4.05 0.88
N PRO A 126 -13.82 -4.77 2.00
CA PRO A 126 -14.79 -5.86 2.02
C PRO A 126 -16.22 -5.37 1.79
N ARG A 127 -16.50 -4.07 1.96
CA ARG A 127 -17.83 -3.47 1.75
C ARG A 127 -18.17 -3.31 0.27
N SER A 128 -17.17 -3.34 -0.61
CA SER A 128 -17.39 -3.24 -2.06
C SER A 128 -18.09 -4.47 -2.63
N GLY A 129 -17.95 -5.62 -1.98
CA GLY A 129 -18.45 -6.92 -2.46
C GLY A 129 -17.72 -7.44 -3.71
N GLU A 130 -16.75 -6.71 -4.26
CA GLU A 130 -16.09 -7.06 -5.52
C GLU A 130 -15.03 -8.16 -5.34
N THR A 131 -14.33 -8.16 -4.20
CA THR A 131 -13.19 -9.03 -3.93
C THR A 131 -13.09 -9.41 -2.45
N ASP A 132 -12.66 -10.65 -2.18
CA ASP A 132 -12.26 -11.10 -0.84
C ASP A 132 -10.76 -11.36 -0.82
N MET A 133 -9.99 -10.30 -0.50
CA MET A 133 -8.53 -10.30 -0.55
C MET A 133 -7.88 -10.01 0.80
N LEU A 134 -8.65 -10.07 1.90
CA LEU A 134 -8.13 -9.84 3.24
C LEU A 134 -7.74 -11.17 3.90
N PRO A 135 -6.44 -11.46 4.09
CA PRO A 135 -6.01 -12.70 4.76
C PRO A 135 -6.14 -12.56 6.29
N VAL A 136 -7.38 -12.42 6.79
CA VAL A 136 -7.68 -12.09 8.20
C VAL A 136 -7.19 -13.14 9.21
N THR A 137 -6.88 -14.35 8.75
CA THR A 137 -6.31 -15.44 9.57
C THR A 137 -4.78 -15.45 9.59
N ASP A 138 -4.13 -14.67 8.74
CA ASP A 138 -2.67 -14.58 8.65
C ASP A 138 -2.13 -13.50 9.59
N SER A 139 -1.53 -13.94 10.70
CA SER A 139 -0.99 -13.05 11.74
C SER A 139 0.11 -12.08 11.27
N ARG A 140 0.68 -12.28 10.07
CA ARG A 140 1.66 -11.35 9.50
C ARG A 140 1.01 -10.02 9.10
N TYR A 141 -0.31 -10.00 8.88
CA TYR A 141 -1.01 -8.85 8.35
C TYR A 141 -1.54 -7.91 9.44
N HIS A 142 -1.26 -6.62 9.25
CA HIS A 142 -1.75 -5.50 10.04
C HIS A 142 -2.64 -4.64 9.17
N PHE A 143 -3.91 -4.50 9.53
CA PHE A 143 -4.93 -3.89 8.68
C PHE A 143 -5.21 -2.45 9.10
N TYR A 144 -5.25 -1.53 8.13
CA TYR A 144 -5.46 -0.11 8.41
C TYR A 144 -6.68 0.40 7.67
N ALA A 145 -7.65 0.97 8.38
CA ALA A 145 -8.76 1.67 7.76
C ALA A 145 -8.21 2.88 6.99
N VAL A 146 -8.57 2.98 5.72
CA VAL A 146 -8.24 4.13 4.88
C VAL A 146 -9.51 4.61 4.19
N ASP A 147 -9.77 5.91 4.31
CA ASP A 147 -10.90 6.54 3.62
C ASP A 147 -10.43 7.30 2.38
N PHE A 148 -11.13 7.08 1.29
CA PHE A 148 -10.94 7.86 0.07
C PHE A 148 -12.01 8.93 -0.05
N PRO A 149 -11.67 10.08 -0.66
CA PRO A 149 -12.69 11.01 -1.09
C PRO A 149 -13.59 10.33 -2.12
N ASP A 150 -14.88 10.63 -2.08
CA ASP A 150 -15.82 10.17 -3.10
C ASP A 150 -15.54 10.83 -4.46
N MET A 151 -16.20 10.34 -5.52
CA MET A 151 -15.96 10.83 -6.89
C MET A 151 -16.29 12.32 -7.07
N GLN A 152 -17.26 12.85 -6.31
CA GLN A 152 -17.64 14.26 -6.40
C GLN A 152 -16.58 15.13 -5.72
N GLN A 153 -16.13 14.73 -4.53
CA GLN A 153 -15.06 15.41 -3.79
C GLN A 153 -13.78 15.48 -4.63
N ARG A 154 -13.39 14.38 -5.28
CA ARG A 154 -12.17 14.30 -6.12
C ARG A 154 -12.11 15.34 -7.23
N GLN A 155 -13.24 15.75 -7.80
CA GLN A 155 -13.27 16.77 -8.87
C GLN A 155 -12.82 18.15 -8.38
N SER A 156 -12.92 18.40 -7.08
CA SER A 156 -12.59 19.67 -6.43
C SER A 156 -11.31 19.65 -5.61
N LEU A 157 -10.71 18.47 -5.42
CA LEU A 157 -9.53 18.29 -4.58
C LEU A 157 -8.25 18.48 -5.38
N ASP A 158 -7.34 19.27 -4.83
CA ASP A 158 -5.94 19.20 -5.21
C ASP A 158 -5.32 17.95 -4.58
N LEU A 159 -4.78 17.06 -5.43
CA LEU A 159 -4.27 15.75 -4.99
C LEU A 159 -3.12 15.90 -3.99
N GLU A 160 -2.21 16.84 -4.22
CA GLU A 160 -1.08 17.07 -3.32
C GLU A 160 -1.57 17.54 -1.94
N THR A 161 -2.49 18.50 -1.91
CA THR A 161 -3.10 19.02 -0.68
C THR A 161 -3.84 17.92 0.09
N TRP A 162 -4.62 17.10 -0.62
CA TRP A 162 -5.31 15.96 -0.02
C TRP A 162 -4.32 14.94 0.56
N ALA A 163 -3.30 14.54 -0.21
CA ALA A 163 -2.32 13.56 0.21
C ALA A 163 -1.50 14.02 1.42
N ASN A 164 -1.39 15.34 1.66
CA ASN A 164 -0.70 15.90 2.82
C ASN A 164 -1.55 15.94 4.10
N SER A 165 -2.87 15.84 4.01
CA SER A 165 -3.78 16.18 5.13
C SER A 165 -4.74 15.07 5.55
N ALA A 166 -4.94 14.03 4.73
CA ALA A 166 -5.86 12.96 5.07
C ALA A 166 -5.30 12.07 6.22
N ASP A 167 -6.09 11.95 7.29
CA ASP A 167 -5.68 11.35 8.57
C ASP A 167 -6.52 10.09 8.94
N SER A 168 -7.09 9.41 7.95
CA SER A 168 -7.82 8.16 8.21
C SER A 168 -6.90 6.98 7.96
N ASN A 169 -6.17 6.55 9.00
CA ASN A 169 -5.20 5.45 8.94
C ASN A 169 -5.19 4.59 10.21
N ARG A 170 -6.36 4.33 10.81
CA ARG A 170 -6.46 3.60 12.09
C ARG A 170 -6.25 2.09 11.90
N LEU A 171 -5.48 1.46 12.79
CA LEU A 171 -5.37 0.01 12.85
C LEU A 171 -6.72 -0.64 13.19
N LEU A 172 -7.10 -1.65 12.41
CA LEU A 172 -8.34 -2.40 12.54
C LEU A 172 -8.10 -3.72 13.27
N ALA A 173 -8.97 -4.03 14.23
CA ALA A 173 -9.06 -5.39 14.76
C ALA A 173 -9.75 -6.33 13.76
N VAL A 174 -9.43 -7.62 13.81
CA VAL A 174 -10.05 -8.65 12.95
C VAL A 174 -11.58 -8.66 13.10
N ASP A 175 -12.11 -8.47 14.32
CA ASP A 175 -13.55 -8.38 14.56
C ASP A 175 -14.21 -7.15 13.91
N GLU A 176 -13.46 -6.07 13.69
CA GLU A 176 -13.95 -4.93 12.92
C GLU A 176 -14.08 -5.28 11.45
N ILE A 177 -13.08 -5.94 10.88
CA ILE A 177 -13.09 -6.40 9.48
C ILE A 177 -14.24 -7.39 9.24
N ASN A 178 -14.41 -8.37 10.13
CA ASN A 178 -15.51 -9.33 10.05
C ASN A 178 -16.88 -8.66 10.09
N ARG A 179 -17.04 -7.59 10.88
CA ARG A 179 -18.28 -6.80 10.88
C ARG A 179 -18.47 -6.03 9.58
N MET A 180 -17.39 -5.55 8.94
CA MET A 180 -17.49 -4.89 7.63
C MET A 180 -18.04 -5.85 6.56
N HIS A 181 -17.67 -7.13 6.58
CA HIS A 181 -18.26 -8.16 5.69
C HIS A 181 -19.75 -8.40 5.93
N GLN A 182 -20.24 -8.21 7.16
CA GLN A 182 -21.65 -8.42 7.53
C GLN A 182 -22.55 -7.21 7.20
N LEU A 183 -21.95 -6.04 6.99
CA LEU A 183 -22.65 -4.81 6.63
C LEU A 183 -22.90 -4.67 5.13
N THR A 184 -22.37 -5.60 4.32
CA THR A 184 -22.69 -5.70 2.89
C THR A 184 -24.20 -5.96 2.77
N PRO A 185 -24.98 -5.09 2.10
CA PRO A 185 -26.38 -5.38 1.84
C PRO A 185 -26.49 -6.73 1.15
N GLY A 186 -27.29 -7.63 1.72
CA GLY A 186 -27.67 -8.86 1.03
C GLY A 186 -28.29 -8.50 -0.31
N GLU A 187 -27.81 -9.15 -1.37
CA GLU A 187 -28.55 -9.29 -2.62
C GLU A 187 -29.91 -9.94 -2.38
#